data_AF-A0A7T7HGS7-F1
#
_entry.id   AF-A0A7T7HGS7-F1
#
_cell.length_a   1.000
_cell.length_b   1.000
_cell.length_c   1.000
_cell.angle_alpha   90.00
_cell.angle_beta   90.00
_cell.angle_gamma   90.00
#
_symmetry.space_group_name_H-M   'P 1'
#
loop_
_entity.id
_entity.type
_entity.pdbx_description
1 polymer ?
#
loop_
_entity_poly.entity_id
_entity_poly.type
_entity_poly.pdbx_seq_one_letter_code
_entity_poly.pdbx_strand_id
1 'polypeptide(L)'
;MATRDELYAKFGITAEAAQLFEVELGSLLLCARAIEQDWSFKADPDKARKLLRDIDRSTLGHLLRSLEKCVVLDDGLADRFASALHTRNRLFHRFYESHNFKIQTDAGRDGMMSDLEAMHVELFNAWQIASSMTATATAFLLRLRRKGD
;
A
#
# COMPACT_ATOMS: atom_id res chain seq x y z
N MET A 1 -6.25 25.64 15.75
CA MET A 1 -5.63 24.83 16.80
C MET A 1 -6.34 23.50 16.83
N ALA A 2 -5.61 22.43 16.54
CA ALA A 2 -6.12 21.09 16.53
C ALA A 2 -6.39 20.58 17.96
N THR A 3 -7.53 19.93 18.12
CA THR A 3 -7.90 19.14 19.29
C THR A 3 -7.24 17.75 19.22
N ARG A 4 -7.25 17.02 20.33
CA ARG A 4 -6.76 15.63 20.36
C ARG A 4 -7.64 14.70 19.53
N ASP A 5 -8.95 14.95 19.51
CA ASP A 5 -9.90 14.14 18.76
C ASP A 5 -9.71 14.33 17.25
N GLU A 6 -9.50 15.56 16.78
CA GLU A 6 -9.14 15.83 15.38
C GLU A 6 -7.82 15.16 14.99
N LEU A 7 -6.83 15.18 15.88
CA LEU A 7 -5.55 14.51 15.67
C LEU A 7 -5.72 12.99 15.55
N TYR A 8 -6.47 12.35 16.45
CA TYR A 8 -6.73 10.92 16.39
C TYR A 8 -7.56 10.54 15.16
N ALA A 9 -8.55 11.36 14.80
CA ALA A 9 -9.32 11.17 13.57
C ALA A 9 -8.41 11.25 12.34
N LYS A 10 -7.53 12.26 12.27
CA LYS A 10 -6.58 12.40 11.17
C LYS A 10 -5.58 11.26 11.10
N PHE A 11 -5.14 10.73 12.25
CA PHE A 11 -4.31 9.53 12.29
C PHE A 11 -5.05 8.34 11.65
N GLY A 12 -6.33 8.15 11.99
CA GLY A 12 -7.18 7.11 11.38
C GLY A 12 -7.30 7.24 9.86
N ILE A 13 -7.57 8.45 9.35
CA ILE A 13 -7.63 8.73 7.90
C ILE A 13 -6.28 8.41 7.22
N THR A 14 -5.17 8.76 7.88
CA THR A 14 -3.83 8.49 7.36
C THR A 14 -3.52 6.99 7.36
N ALA A 15 -3.97 6.27 8.39
CA ALA A 15 -3.83 4.83 8.51
C ALA A 15 -4.68 4.07 7.48
N GLU A 16 -5.87 4.57 7.14
CA GLU A 16 -6.70 4.04 6.05
C GLU A 16 -5.94 4.07 4.72
N ALA A 17 -5.37 5.22 4.34
CA ALA A 17 -4.58 5.33 3.11
C ALA A 17 -3.39 4.35 3.09
N ALA A 18 -2.71 4.18 4.23
CA ALA A 18 -1.65 3.18 4.36
C ALA A 18 -2.18 1.75 4.12
N GLN A 19 -3.30 1.38 4.74
CA GLN A 19 -3.87 0.05 4.62
C GLN A 19 -4.36 -0.24 3.19
N LEU A 20 -4.97 0.73 2.53
CA LEU A 20 -5.40 0.61 1.14
C LEU A 20 -4.20 0.41 0.20
N PHE A 21 -3.09 1.11 0.44
CA PHE A 21 -1.85 0.88 -0.31
C PHE A 21 -1.33 -0.57 -0.15
N GLU A 22 -1.38 -1.13 1.06
CA GLU A 22 -0.98 -2.53 1.29
C GLU A 22 -1.86 -3.53 0.52
N VAL A 23 -3.18 -3.32 0.57
CA VAL A 23 -4.16 -4.16 -0.14
C VAL A 23 -3.93 -4.13 -1.64
N GLU A 24 -3.67 -2.94 -2.20
CA GLU A 24 -3.41 -2.80 -3.63
C GLU A 24 -2.11 -3.44 -4.05
N LEU A 25 -1.03 -3.32 -3.26
CA LEU A 25 0.22 -4.03 -3.57
C LEU A 25 0.07 -5.56 -3.52
N GLY A 26 -0.69 -6.08 -2.56
CA GLY A 26 -1.02 -7.50 -2.51
C GLY A 26 -1.83 -7.94 -3.75
N SER A 27 -2.82 -7.16 -4.15
CA SER A 27 -3.66 -7.42 -5.33
C SER A 27 -2.85 -7.37 -6.63
N LEU A 28 -1.96 -6.38 -6.75
CA LEU A 28 -1.06 -6.25 -7.89
C LEU A 28 -0.09 -7.44 -7.99
N LEU A 29 0.49 -7.87 -6.86
CA LEU A 29 1.35 -9.06 -6.81
C LEU A 29 0.60 -10.32 -7.23
N LEU A 30 -0.65 -10.49 -6.77
CA LEU A 30 -1.51 -11.58 -7.21
C LEU A 30 -1.72 -11.56 -8.73
N CYS A 31 -2.00 -10.39 -9.31
CA CYS A 31 -2.15 -10.24 -10.76
C CYS A 31 -0.86 -10.55 -11.52
N ALA A 32 0.28 -10.02 -11.07
CA ALA A 32 1.58 -10.24 -11.69
C ALA A 32 1.94 -11.74 -11.72
N ARG A 33 1.70 -12.47 -10.62
CA ARG A 33 1.91 -13.91 -10.55
C ARG A 33 0.94 -14.70 -11.42
N ALA A 34 -0.32 -14.28 -11.49
CA ALA A 34 -1.29 -14.92 -12.38
C ALA A 34 -0.88 -14.80 -13.86
N ILE A 35 -0.29 -13.66 -14.25
CA ILE A 35 0.29 -13.44 -15.59
C ILE A 35 1.53 -14.32 -15.79
N GLU A 36 2.49 -14.28 -14.86
CA GLU A 36 3.74 -15.06 -14.92
C GLU A 36 3.49 -16.57 -15.02
N GLN A 37 2.43 -17.07 -14.40
CA GLN A 37 2.09 -18.50 -14.32
C GLN A 37 0.99 -18.93 -15.31
N ASP A 38 0.58 -18.05 -16.24
CA ASP A 38 -0.48 -18.30 -17.24
C ASP A 38 -1.81 -18.80 -16.64
N TRP A 39 -2.14 -18.36 -15.43
CA TRP A 39 -3.37 -18.78 -14.73
C TRP A 39 -4.66 -18.30 -15.42
N SER A 40 -4.57 -17.36 -16.35
CA SER A 40 -5.70 -16.95 -17.19
C SER A 40 -6.14 -18.02 -18.18
N PHE A 41 -5.23 -18.93 -18.58
CA PHE A 41 -5.52 -20.03 -19.52
C PHE A 41 -5.71 -21.36 -18.79
N LYS A 42 -4.87 -21.64 -17.80
CA LYS A 42 -4.99 -22.83 -16.96
C LYS A 42 -5.00 -22.43 -15.49
N ALA A 43 -6.20 -22.24 -14.96
CA ALA A 43 -6.38 -21.89 -13.56
C ALA A 43 -5.77 -22.96 -12.63
N ASP A 44 -5.01 -22.52 -11.63
CA ASP A 44 -4.52 -23.35 -10.52
C ASP A 44 -5.04 -22.78 -9.19
N PRO A 45 -6.27 -23.17 -8.78
CA PRO A 45 -6.92 -22.61 -7.59
C PRO A 45 -6.15 -22.89 -6.29
N ASP A 46 -5.37 -23.96 -6.22
CA ASP A 46 -4.63 -24.33 -5.02
C ASP A 46 -3.40 -23.44 -4.85
N LYS A 47 -2.65 -23.20 -5.94
CA LYS A 47 -1.55 -22.24 -5.92
C LYS A 47 -2.05 -20.81 -5.73
N ALA A 48 -3.16 -20.42 -6.35
CA ALA A 48 -3.74 -19.09 -6.16
C ALA A 48 -4.17 -18.86 -4.70
N ARG A 49 -4.84 -19.84 -4.08
CA ARG A 49 -5.20 -19.77 -2.65
C ARG A 49 -3.98 -19.76 -1.74
N LYS A 50 -2.92 -20.50 -2.09
CA LYS A 50 -1.66 -20.46 -1.34
C LYS A 50 -1.02 -19.08 -1.42
N LEU A 51 -0.90 -18.51 -2.62
CA LEU A 51 -0.33 -17.19 -2.83
C LEU A 51 -1.11 -16.11 -2.07
N LEU A 52 -2.45 -16.15 -2.11
CA LEU A 52 -3.27 -15.21 -1.35
C LEU A 52 -2.98 -15.29 0.16
N ARG A 53 -2.89 -16.49 0.74
CA ARG A 53 -2.52 -16.66 2.16
C ARG A 53 -1.11 -16.14 2.47
N ASP A 54 -0.17 -16.31 1.54
CA ASP A 54 1.20 -15.81 1.71
C ASP A 54 1.23 -14.28 1.65
N ILE A 55 0.42 -13.66 0.78
CA ILE A 55 0.21 -12.21 0.69
C ILE A 55 -0.39 -11.67 2.01
N ASP A 56 -1.48 -12.28 2.49
CA ASP A 56 -2.20 -11.83 3.69
C ASP A 56 -1.32 -11.85 4.96
N ARG A 57 -0.30 -12.72 4.98
CA ARG A 57 0.65 -12.84 6.10
C ARG A 57 1.90 -11.98 5.94
N SER A 58 2.10 -11.40 4.77
CA SER A 58 3.31 -10.65 4.45
C SER A 58 3.25 -9.24 5.01
N THR A 59 4.39 -8.75 5.50
CA THR A 59 4.54 -7.33 5.79
C THR A 59 4.61 -6.53 4.47
N LEU A 60 4.23 -5.26 4.50
CA LEU A 60 4.31 -4.38 3.32
C LEU A 60 5.70 -4.41 2.65
N GLY A 61 6.77 -4.41 3.43
CA GLY A 61 8.14 -4.52 2.90
C GLY A 61 8.42 -5.87 2.22
N HIS A 62 7.82 -6.97 2.67
CA HIS A 62 7.91 -8.26 1.98
C HIS A 62 7.08 -8.28 0.69
N LEU A 63 5.90 -7.65 0.68
CA LEU A 63 5.09 -7.51 -0.53
C LEU A 63 5.84 -6.73 -1.61
N LEU A 64 6.41 -5.57 -1.27
CA LEU A 64 7.16 -4.75 -2.21
C LEU A 64 8.37 -5.50 -2.82
N ARG A 65 9.20 -6.14 -1.97
CA ARG A 65 10.31 -6.99 -2.45
C ARG A 65 9.86 -8.16 -3.30
N SER A 66 8.66 -8.67 -3.08
CA SER A 66 8.12 -9.77 -3.88
C SER A 66 7.59 -9.28 -5.22
N LEU A 67 7.03 -8.07 -5.25
CA LEU A 67 6.56 -7.40 -6.46
C LEU A 67 7.73 -7.04 -7.40
N GLU A 68 8.81 -6.46 -6.87
CA GLU A 68 10.01 -6.11 -7.63
C GLU A 68 10.68 -7.31 -8.33
N LYS A 69 10.41 -8.54 -7.87
CA LYS A 69 10.89 -9.76 -8.52
C LYS A 69 10.10 -10.16 -9.75
N CYS A 70 8.86 -9.68 -9.90
CA CYS A 70 7.97 -10.05 -10.99
C CYS A 70 7.46 -8.86 -11.82
N VAL A 71 7.72 -7.63 -11.40
CA VAL A 71 7.32 -6.40 -12.10
C VAL A 71 8.53 -5.49 -12.22
N VAL A 72 8.80 -5.02 -13.44
CA VAL A 72 9.79 -3.96 -13.66
C VAL A 72 9.12 -2.62 -13.33
N LEU A 73 9.59 -1.99 -12.26
CA LEU A 73 9.23 -0.62 -11.89
C LEU A 73 10.34 0.30 -12.39
N ASP A 74 9.99 1.44 -12.96
CA ASP A 74 10.99 2.49 -13.19
C ASP A 74 11.51 3.04 -11.86
N ASP A 75 12.71 3.61 -11.87
CA ASP A 75 13.38 4.12 -10.66
C ASP A 75 12.50 5.11 -9.88
N GLY A 76 11.76 5.97 -10.59
CA GLY A 76 10.87 6.95 -9.97
C GLY A 76 9.69 6.32 -9.24
N LEU A 77 9.14 5.23 -9.77
CA LEU A 77 8.05 4.48 -9.13
C LEU A 77 8.56 3.62 -7.96
N ALA A 78 9.72 2.97 -8.12
CA ALA A 78 10.36 2.22 -7.05
C ALA A 78 10.67 3.11 -5.84
N ASP A 79 11.24 4.29 -6.08
CA ASP A 79 11.54 5.27 -5.04
C ASP A 79 10.27 5.75 -4.31
N ARG A 80 9.17 5.98 -5.05
CA ARG A 80 7.88 6.36 -4.45
C ARG A 80 7.33 5.29 -3.53
N PHE A 81 7.36 4.02 -3.93
CA PHE A 81 6.89 2.92 -3.10
C PHE A 81 7.79 2.67 -1.89
N ALA A 82 9.11 2.81 -2.05
CA ALA A 82 10.05 2.75 -0.95
C ALA A 82 9.83 3.86 0.08
N SER A 83 9.59 5.10 -0.40
CA SER A 83 9.22 6.22 0.47
C SER A 83 7.91 5.96 1.21
N ALA A 84 6.86 5.53 0.50
CA ALA A 84 5.57 5.22 1.11
C ALA A 84 5.67 4.10 2.16
N LEU A 85 6.49 3.07 1.92
CA LEU A 85 6.81 2.04 2.93
C LEU A 85 7.47 2.64 4.18
N HIS A 86 8.44 3.55 4.00
CA HIS A 86 9.08 4.23 5.12
C HIS A 86 8.07 5.08 5.90
N THR A 87 7.23 5.83 5.20
CA THR A 87 6.17 6.67 5.79
C THR A 87 5.12 5.85 6.54
N ARG A 88 4.66 4.73 5.97
CA ARG A 88 3.77 3.77 6.65
C ARG A 88 4.41 3.23 7.93
N ASN A 89 5.68 2.84 7.89
CA ASN A 89 6.38 2.37 9.07
C ASN A 89 6.54 3.48 10.13
N ARG A 90 6.78 4.72 9.71
CA ARG A 90 6.83 5.88 10.61
C ARG A 90 5.47 6.10 11.28
N LEU A 91 4.39 6.08 10.52
CA LEU A 91 3.02 6.24 11.01
C LEU A 91 2.69 5.25 12.13
N PHE A 92 2.86 3.95 11.87
CA PHE A 92 2.44 2.91 12.82
C PHE A 92 3.41 2.65 13.95
N HIS A 93 4.71 2.82 13.73
CA HIS A 93 5.72 2.44 14.73
C HIS A 93 6.29 3.62 15.50
N ARG A 94 6.31 4.83 14.93
CA ARG A 94 7.09 5.94 15.49
C ARG A 94 6.33 7.25 15.63
N PHE A 95 5.11 7.38 15.12
CA PHE A 95 4.43 8.67 15.08
C PHE A 95 4.27 9.29 16.48
N TYR A 96 3.62 8.59 17.41
CA TYR A 96 3.44 9.12 18.76
C TYR A 96 4.75 9.17 19.57
N GLU A 97 5.65 8.19 19.37
CA GLU A 97 6.97 8.16 20.02
C GLU A 97 7.80 9.41 19.68
N SER A 98 7.91 9.73 18.38
CA SER A 98 8.70 10.86 17.88
C SER A 98 8.12 12.23 18.24
N HIS A 99 6.81 12.31 18.52
CA HIS A 99 6.15 13.53 18.92
C HIS A 99 6.05 13.68 20.44
N ASN A 100 6.05 12.59 21.21
CA ASN A 100 6.10 12.55 22.66
C ASN A 100 5.13 13.58 23.31
N PHE A 101 5.65 14.52 24.10
CA PHE A 101 4.85 15.51 24.83
C PHE A 101 4.24 16.62 23.94
N LYS A 102 4.55 16.69 22.63
CA LYS A 102 3.97 17.70 21.72
C LYS A 102 2.45 17.70 21.75
N ILE A 103 1.83 16.52 21.91
CA ILE A 103 0.37 16.35 21.97
C ILE A 103 -0.29 17.18 23.09
N GLN A 104 0.45 17.55 24.14
CA GLN A 104 -0.08 18.30 25.28
C GLN A 104 -0.23 19.80 25.02
N THR A 105 0.38 20.30 23.94
CA THR A 105 0.37 21.73 23.60
C THR A 105 -0.36 21.97 22.29
N ASP A 106 -0.95 23.14 22.17
CA ASP A 106 -1.70 23.57 20.98
C ASP A 106 -0.80 23.59 19.74
N ALA A 107 0.34 24.28 19.84
CA ALA A 107 1.34 24.33 18.77
C ALA A 107 1.92 22.96 18.43
N GLY A 108 2.10 22.08 19.43
CA GLY A 108 2.59 20.72 19.21
C GLY A 108 1.58 19.84 18.48
N ARG A 109 0.27 19.97 18.77
CA ARG A 109 -0.78 19.28 18.03
C ARG A 109 -0.94 19.79 16.61
N ASP A 110 -0.82 21.10 16.40
CA ASP A 110 -0.81 21.68 15.05
C ASP A 110 0.36 21.12 14.22
N GLY A 111 1.56 20.98 14.80
CA GLY A 111 2.69 20.34 14.13
C GLY A 111 2.48 18.84 13.84
N MET A 112 1.86 18.10 14.77
CA MET A 112 1.50 16.70 14.55
C MET A 112 0.47 16.54 13.42
N MET A 113 -0.50 17.45 13.32
CA MET A 113 -1.49 17.46 12.24
C MET A 113 -0.82 17.67 10.88
N SER A 114 0.10 18.63 10.78
CA SER A 114 0.84 18.87 9.53
C SER A 114 1.67 17.65 9.10
N ASP A 115 2.30 16.92 10.03
CA ASP A 115 3.01 15.68 9.69
C ASP A 115 2.05 14.60 9.20
N LEU A 116 0.89 14.41 9.87
CA LEU A 116 -0.12 13.46 9.38
C LEU A 116 -0.69 13.85 8.01
N GLU A 117 -0.87 15.13 7.72
CA GLU A 117 -1.30 15.60 6.41
C GLU A 117 -0.26 15.26 5.33
N ALA A 118 1.03 15.50 5.60
CA ALA A 118 2.11 15.14 4.69
C ALA A 118 2.18 13.62 4.47
N MET A 119 2.14 12.83 5.55
CA MET A 119 2.11 11.36 5.46
C MET A 119 0.90 10.87 4.67
N HIS A 120 -0.28 11.45 4.90
CA HIS A 120 -1.50 11.09 4.19
C HIS A 120 -1.38 11.33 2.70
N VAL A 121 -0.90 12.50 2.28
CA VAL A 121 -0.70 12.81 0.85
C VAL A 121 0.24 11.79 0.20
N GLU A 122 1.35 11.46 0.85
CA GLU A 122 2.32 10.50 0.33
C GLU A 122 1.72 9.09 0.18
N LEU A 123 1.07 8.59 1.23
CA LEU A 123 0.45 7.26 1.24
C LEU A 123 -0.73 7.16 0.28
N PHE A 124 -1.55 8.20 0.21
CA PHE A 124 -2.69 8.27 -0.70
C PHE A 124 -2.24 8.27 -2.16
N ASN A 125 -1.19 9.02 -2.50
CA ASN A 125 -0.62 9.01 -3.85
C ASN A 125 -0.07 7.63 -4.21
N ALA A 126 0.64 6.96 -3.29
CA ALA A 126 1.15 5.61 -3.50
C ALA A 126 0.00 4.60 -3.71
N TRP A 127 -1.07 4.70 -2.91
CA TRP A 127 -2.28 3.93 -3.09
C TRP A 127 -2.92 4.14 -4.46
N GLN A 128 -3.13 5.39 -4.90
CA GLN A 128 -3.75 5.68 -6.19
C GLN A 128 -2.96 5.10 -7.37
N ILE A 129 -1.63 5.15 -7.30
CA ILE A 129 -0.76 4.56 -8.32
C ILE A 129 -0.90 3.04 -8.31
N ALA A 130 -0.76 2.40 -7.14
CA ALA A 130 -0.91 0.95 -7.01
C ALA A 130 -2.28 0.47 -7.49
N SER A 131 -3.35 1.17 -7.12
CA SER A 131 -4.73 0.86 -7.55
C SER A 131 -4.89 0.97 -9.06
N SER A 132 -4.31 2.00 -9.68
CA SER A 132 -4.34 2.16 -11.14
C SER A 132 -3.61 1.01 -11.85
N MET A 133 -2.46 0.57 -11.30
CA MET A 133 -1.72 -0.58 -11.81
C MET A 133 -2.51 -1.88 -11.64
N THR A 134 -3.10 -2.13 -10.46
CA THR A 134 -3.94 -3.30 -10.18
C THR A 134 -5.13 -3.35 -11.14
N ALA A 135 -5.83 -2.24 -11.34
CA ALA A 135 -6.96 -2.14 -12.25
C ALA A 135 -6.53 -2.47 -13.69
N THR A 136 -5.38 -1.96 -14.14
CA THR A 136 -4.83 -2.24 -15.47
C THR A 136 -4.48 -3.73 -15.64
N ALA A 137 -3.79 -4.31 -14.66
CA ALA A 137 -3.40 -5.72 -14.68
C ALA A 137 -4.62 -6.65 -14.64
N THR A 138 -5.62 -6.32 -13.83
CA THR A 138 -6.89 -7.06 -13.74
C THR A 138 -7.64 -7.02 -15.07
N ALA A 139 -7.75 -5.84 -15.69
CA ALA A 139 -8.39 -5.69 -16.99
C ALA A 139 -7.67 -6.50 -18.08
N PHE A 140 -6.34 -6.56 -18.03
CA PHE A 140 -5.55 -7.40 -18.93
C PHE A 140 -5.83 -8.90 -18.74
N LEU A 141 -5.82 -9.40 -17.50
CA LEU A 141 -6.15 -10.79 -17.18
C LEU A 141 -7.56 -11.19 -17.66
N LEU A 142 -8.55 -10.32 -17.46
CA LEU A 142 -9.91 -10.56 -17.92
C LEU A 142 -10.00 -10.62 -19.45
N ARG A 143 -9.19 -9.83 -20.17
CA ARG A 143 -9.11 -9.90 -21.64
C ARG A 143 -8.43 -11.18 -22.12
N LEU A 144 -7.39 -11.66 -21.44
CA LEU A 144 -6.73 -12.92 -21.78
C LEU A 144 -7.69 -14.11 -21.64
N ARG A 145 -8.45 -14.17 -20.54
CA ARG A 145 -9.44 -15.23 -20.32
C ARG A 145 -10.49 -15.31 -21.43
N ARG A 146 -11.02 -14.17 -21.87
CA ARG A 146 -12.02 -14.10 -22.96
C ARG A 146 -11.49 -14.55 -24.34
N LYS A 147 -10.18 -14.57 -24.55
CA LYS A 147 -9.57 -15.06 -25.81
C LYS A 147 -9.21 -16.55 -25.76
N GLY A 148 -9.24 -17.16 -24.58
CA GLY A 148 -8.94 -18.59 -24.38
C GLY A 148 -10.18 -19.48 -24.39
N ASP A 149 -11.37 -18.89 -24.29
CA ASP A 149 -12.68 -19.53 -24.54
C ASP A 149 -13.05 -19.46 -26.04
#